data_AF-A0D4D4-F1
#
_entry.id   AF-A0D4D4-F1
#
_cell.length_a   1.000
_cell.length_b   1.000
_cell.length_c   1.000
_cell.angle_alpha   90.00
_cell.angle_beta   90.00
_cell.angle_gamma   90.00
#
_symmetry.space_group_name_H-M   'P 1'
#
loop_
_entity.id
_entity.type
_entity.pdbx_description
1 polymer ?
#
loop_
_entity_poly.entity_id
_entity_poly.type
_entity_poly.pdbx_seq_one_letter_code
_entity_poly.pdbx_strand_id
1 'polypeptide(L)'
;MDGSEWSFDNLNSICWAIGSISGCLPEQDEKQFLIHTIKNLLSLCEVKKGKENKAVVAANIMYVVGQYPKFLRTNWNFLKTVIKKLFEFMKETFPGVQEMACNTFLTISQKCGKEFVIRQQIQSDQLEREPYICELIRNIRDQVAILQDQYKLVYYESLSHMIKFEEDLNIRIQLVNSLVKHLNDQLSQYTSSSNYIDLFKDEKVQQFFVQYFRILQQIVQPTGYAFTQSLIQLLPTYNQIYLFYSQSIQQQVLAQGVVVMGYYTVKKQRAVKKEILKLYATYFQNNDQELLNKNYQLKNSLVIPICNLLDEYSQSINEQKEPELLLTFKYMLEKFLAPIEDLVPLILKGLFDATIRLISQDFNSYPDHRINFFEFLRSCVQYHLVALFNMPQDQFKLMIDCIVWAFKHQVPNLQELGLDVLYYILQQVNSDAVVANQFYSLYHLRLLKDILEILTDNLHASGFKHQSQILMILFQVASNQQITAKLSNEQVGSNLEFISQYLVNSLYNAFPNVSKQQTELHIARMFQNLNNAHNFRQELSDYLINLKQFQESHDHLKQPENTDELLTAKPQ
;
A
#
# COMPACT_ATOMS: atom_id res chain seq x y z
N MET A 1 3.07 -45.66 -20.13
CA MET A 1 3.95 -45.31 -21.29
C MET A 1 3.42 -45.93 -22.57
N ASP A 2 2.81 -47.10 -22.50
CA ASP A 2 1.91 -47.70 -23.50
C ASP A 2 0.82 -46.75 -24.06
N GLY A 3 0.43 -45.72 -23.31
CA GLY A 3 -0.39 -44.61 -23.81
C GLY A 3 -1.89 -44.85 -23.77
N SER A 4 -2.34 -45.94 -23.15
CA SER A 4 -3.73 -46.39 -23.02
C SER A 4 -4.65 -45.35 -22.36
N GLU A 5 -4.19 -44.65 -21.32
CA GLU A 5 -4.95 -43.63 -20.59
C GLU A 5 -4.49 -42.19 -20.86
N TRP A 6 -3.75 -41.97 -21.95
CA TRP A 6 -3.25 -40.64 -22.27
C TRP A 6 -4.37 -39.67 -22.66
N SER A 7 -4.59 -38.66 -21.81
CA SER A 7 -5.36 -37.46 -22.13
C SER A 7 -4.75 -36.26 -21.37
N PHE A 8 -5.06 -35.04 -21.82
CA PHE A 8 -4.65 -33.83 -21.11
C PHE A 8 -5.24 -33.78 -19.70
N ASP A 9 -6.51 -34.15 -19.56
CA ASP A 9 -7.22 -34.13 -18.28
C ASP A 9 -6.62 -35.13 -17.28
N ASN A 10 -6.29 -36.34 -17.74
CA ASN A 10 -5.70 -37.36 -16.87
C ASN A 10 -4.30 -36.94 -16.42
N LEU A 11 -3.47 -36.43 -17.34
CA LEU A 11 -2.13 -35.96 -16.99
C LEU A 11 -2.17 -34.75 -16.04
N ASN A 12 -3.03 -33.77 -16.32
CA ASN A 12 -3.19 -32.61 -15.46
C ASN A 12 -3.66 -33.03 -14.07
N SER A 13 -4.70 -33.86 -13.99
CA SER A 13 -5.27 -34.32 -12.71
C SER A 13 -4.24 -35.06 -11.87
N ILE A 14 -3.47 -35.99 -12.46
CA ILE A 14 -2.46 -36.72 -11.70
C ILE A 14 -1.32 -35.81 -11.25
N CYS A 15 -0.85 -34.88 -12.09
CA CYS A 15 0.21 -33.95 -11.72
C CYS A 15 -0.23 -32.91 -10.68
N TRP A 16 -1.49 -32.48 -10.71
CA TRP A 16 -2.09 -31.65 -9.66
C TRP A 16 -2.20 -32.41 -8.34
N ALA A 17 -2.67 -33.66 -8.37
CA ALA A 17 -2.71 -34.51 -7.19
C ALA A 17 -1.31 -34.73 -6.60
N ILE A 18 -0.32 -35.03 -7.45
CA ILE A 18 1.09 -35.13 -7.06
C ILE A 18 1.54 -33.84 -6.36
N GLY A 19 1.39 -32.68 -6.99
CA GLY A 19 1.82 -31.42 -6.38
C GLY A 19 1.11 -31.10 -5.05
N SER A 20 -0.16 -31.49 -4.91
CA SER A 20 -0.97 -31.22 -3.71
C SER A 20 -0.54 -31.99 -2.45
N ILE A 21 0.16 -33.13 -2.61
CA ILE A 21 0.64 -33.96 -1.50
C ILE A 21 2.06 -33.61 -1.06
N SER A 22 2.60 -32.46 -1.51
CA SER A 22 3.94 -32.00 -1.10
C SER A 22 4.04 -31.88 0.42
N GLY A 23 5.07 -32.51 1.01
CA GLY A 23 5.31 -32.53 2.45
C GLY A 23 4.54 -33.59 3.23
N CYS A 24 3.68 -34.40 2.58
CA CYS A 24 2.98 -35.50 3.24
C CYS A 24 3.85 -36.76 3.40
N LEU A 25 4.93 -36.88 2.62
CA LEU A 25 5.84 -38.03 2.66
C LEU A 25 7.10 -37.71 3.48
N PRO A 26 7.72 -38.71 4.14
CA PRO A 26 9.07 -38.57 4.67
C PRO A 26 10.06 -38.17 3.58
N GLU A 27 11.11 -37.43 3.94
CA GLU A 27 12.02 -36.80 2.97
C GLU A 27 12.71 -37.80 2.02
N GLN A 28 13.03 -39.00 2.50
CA GLN A 28 13.63 -40.06 1.67
C GLN A 28 12.63 -40.61 0.64
N ASP A 29 11.39 -40.84 1.06
CA ASP A 29 10.32 -41.35 0.19
C ASP A 29 9.89 -40.29 -0.82
N GLU A 30 9.75 -39.04 -0.37
CA GLU A 30 9.46 -37.89 -1.24
C GLU A 30 10.53 -37.73 -2.32
N LYS A 31 11.81 -37.85 -1.94
CA LYS A 31 12.93 -37.82 -2.89
C LYS A 31 12.81 -38.90 -3.97
N GLN A 32 12.58 -40.16 -3.57
CA GLN A 32 12.46 -41.26 -4.54
C GLN A 32 11.24 -41.08 -5.44
N PHE A 33 10.11 -40.69 -4.86
CA PHE A 33 8.87 -40.43 -5.56
C PHE A 33 9.02 -39.32 -6.61
N LEU A 34 9.66 -38.20 -6.26
CA LEU A 34 9.89 -37.08 -7.18
C LEU A 34 10.87 -37.42 -8.30
N ILE A 35 11.97 -38.08 -7.99
CA ILE A 35 12.93 -38.51 -9.02
C ILE A 35 12.24 -39.43 -10.02
N HIS A 36 11.43 -40.37 -9.55
CA HIS A 36 10.67 -41.27 -10.43
C HIS A 36 9.65 -40.51 -11.28
N THR A 37 8.85 -39.64 -10.64
CA THR A 37 7.81 -38.84 -11.30
C THR A 37 8.41 -37.95 -12.39
N ILE A 38 9.43 -37.17 -12.08
CA ILE A 38 10.00 -36.19 -13.02
C ILE A 38 10.72 -36.90 -14.17
N LYS A 39 11.41 -38.02 -13.92
CA LYS A 39 11.99 -38.85 -14.99
C LYS A 39 10.92 -39.34 -15.97
N ASN A 40 9.78 -39.83 -15.46
CA ASN A 40 8.68 -40.29 -16.31
C ASN A 40 8.06 -39.14 -17.10
N LEU A 41 7.86 -37.97 -16.48
CA LEU A 41 7.33 -36.79 -17.17
C LEU A 41 8.28 -36.26 -18.25
N LEU A 42 9.59 -36.22 -17.98
CA LEU A 42 10.60 -35.85 -18.98
C LEU A 42 10.61 -36.83 -20.15
N SER A 43 10.60 -38.14 -19.87
CA SER A 43 10.51 -39.17 -20.91
C SER A 43 9.22 -39.04 -21.73
N LEU A 44 8.10 -38.77 -21.08
CA LEU A 44 6.81 -38.52 -21.74
C LEU A 44 6.88 -37.29 -22.66
N CYS A 45 7.59 -36.24 -22.26
CA CYS A 45 7.81 -35.03 -23.06
C CYS A 45 8.63 -35.33 -24.33
N GLU A 46 9.59 -36.25 -24.25
CA GLU A 46 10.38 -36.69 -25.41
C GLU A 46 9.57 -37.57 -26.37
N VAL A 47 8.75 -38.49 -25.83
CA VAL A 47 7.94 -39.43 -26.61
C VAL A 47 6.78 -38.74 -27.32
N LYS A 48 6.12 -37.77 -26.67
CA LYS A 48 4.95 -37.10 -27.23
C LYS A 48 5.35 -36.10 -28.32
N LYS A 49 4.79 -36.31 -29.52
CA LYS A 49 4.97 -35.42 -30.68
C LYS A 49 3.92 -34.32 -30.67
N GLY A 50 4.22 -33.18 -31.29
CA GLY A 50 3.33 -32.02 -31.37
C GLY A 50 3.58 -31.00 -30.27
N LYS A 51 3.51 -29.71 -30.62
CA LYS A 51 3.82 -28.60 -29.71
C LYS A 51 2.87 -28.54 -28.51
N GLU A 52 1.58 -28.78 -28.75
CA GLU A 52 0.55 -28.76 -27.70
C GLU A 52 0.78 -29.87 -26.66
N ASN A 53 0.99 -31.11 -27.11
CA ASN A 53 1.31 -32.22 -26.20
C ASN A 53 2.56 -31.92 -25.35
N LYS A 54 3.62 -31.38 -25.97
CA LYS A 54 4.84 -31.00 -25.24
C LYS A 54 4.61 -29.86 -24.26
N ALA A 55 3.80 -28.87 -24.63
CA ALA A 55 3.43 -27.76 -23.76
C ALA A 55 2.67 -28.25 -22.52
N VAL A 56 1.69 -29.15 -22.68
CA VAL A 56 0.95 -29.74 -21.56
C VAL A 56 1.87 -30.54 -20.63
N VAL A 57 2.78 -31.36 -21.18
CA VAL A 57 3.74 -32.09 -20.35
C VAL A 57 4.70 -31.15 -19.63
N ALA A 58 5.26 -30.15 -20.33
CA ALA A 58 6.14 -29.15 -19.75
C ALA A 58 5.45 -28.36 -18.63
N ALA A 59 4.19 -27.97 -18.83
CA ALA A 59 3.37 -27.31 -17.82
C ALA A 59 3.26 -28.17 -16.55
N ASN A 60 2.94 -29.45 -16.69
CA ASN A 60 2.84 -30.36 -15.56
C ASN A 60 4.18 -30.58 -14.84
N ILE A 61 5.30 -30.66 -15.59
CA ILE A 61 6.65 -30.72 -15.00
C ILE A 61 6.91 -29.45 -14.16
N MET A 62 6.66 -28.28 -14.74
CA MET A 62 6.88 -26.99 -14.08
C MET A 62 6.02 -26.85 -12.82
N TYR A 63 4.74 -27.25 -12.89
CA TYR A 63 3.85 -27.27 -11.73
C TYR A 63 4.37 -28.17 -10.62
N VAL A 64 4.64 -29.45 -10.92
CA VAL A 64 5.14 -30.41 -9.93
C VAL A 64 6.42 -29.88 -9.30
N VAL A 65 7.42 -29.49 -10.09
CA VAL A 65 8.70 -29.01 -9.56
C VAL A 65 8.52 -27.77 -8.67
N GLY A 66 7.64 -26.83 -9.03
CA GLY A 66 7.34 -25.63 -8.22
C GLY A 66 6.69 -25.93 -6.85
N GLN A 67 6.06 -27.08 -6.68
CA GLN A 67 5.45 -27.49 -5.41
C GLN A 67 6.43 -28.07 -4.40
N TYR A 68 7.61 -28.56 -4.82
CA TYR A 68 8.55 -29.29 -3.95
C TYR A 68 9.88 -28.55 -3.66
N PRO A 69 9.85 -27.37 -3.01
CA PRO A 69 11.05 -26.58 -2.72
C PRO A 69 11.98 -27.25 -1.70
N LYS A 70 11.46 -28.15 -0.84
CA LYS A 70 12.28 -28.89 0.14
C LYS A 70 13.25 -29.82 -0.57
N PHE A 71 12.74 -30.63 -1.49
CA PHE A 71 13.55 -31.48 -2.36
C PHE A 71 14.55 -30.67 -3.19
N LEU A 72 14.13 -29.54 -3.78
CA LEU A 72 15.02 -28.70 -4.58
C LEU A 72 16.20 -28.15 -3.78
N ARG A 73 15.98 -27.73 -2.52
CA ARG A 73 17.03 -27.19 -1.65
C ARG A 73 18.12 -28.21 -1.32
N THR A 74 17.78 -29.49 -1.21
CA THR A 74 18.75 -30.55 -0.86
C THR A 74 19.39 -31.23 -2.06
N ASN A 75 18.98 -30.89 -3.29
CA ASN A 75 19.46 -31.52 -4.52
C ASN A 75 19.90 -30.48 -5.56
N TRP A 76 21.01 -29.78 -5.28
CA TRP A 76 21.51 -28.66 -6.10
C TRP A 76 21.63 -28.97 -7.60
N ASN A 77 22.28 -30.08 -7.98
CA ASN A 77 22.45 -30.45 -9.39
C ASN A 77 21.09 -30.55 -10.11
N PHE A 78 20.07 -31.02 -9.40
CA PHE A 78 18.72 -31.10 -9.92
C PHE A 78 18.10 -29.71 -10.06
N LEU A 79 18.19 -28.88 -9.01
CA LEU A 79 17.72 -27.50 -9.05
C LEU A 79 18.37 -26.71 -10.20
N LYS A 80 19.70 -26.77 -10.36
CA LYS A 80 20.41 -26.11 -11.47
C LYS A 80 19.92 -26.59 -12.84
N THR A 81 19.62 -27.88 -12.97
CA THR A 81 19.06 -28.47 -14.20
C THR A 81 17.65 -27.96 -14.48
N VAL A 82 16.80 -27.90 -13.46
CA VAL A 82 15.46 -27.31 -13.57
C VAL A 82 15.53 -25.88 -14.07
N ILE A 83 16.41 -25.04 -13.50
CA ILE A 83 16.55 -23.64 -13.93
C ILE A 83 16.96 -23.54 -15.39
N LYS A 84 17.91 -24.36 -15.85
CA LYS A 84 18.28 -24.42 -17.26
C LYS A 84 17.10 -24.80 -18.16
N LYS A 85 16.28 -25.76 -17.74
CA LYS A 85 15.05 -26.13 -18.46
C LYS A 85 14.00 -25.04 -18.47
N LEU A 86 13.83 -24.29 -17.38
CA LEU A 86 12.95 -23.12 -17.36
C LEU A 86 13.41 -22.07 -18.38
N PHE A 87 14.72 -21.83 -18.50
CA PHE A 87 15.26 -20.91 -19.52
C PHE A 87 15.08 -21.42 -20.96
N GLU A 88 15.09 -22.74 -21.17
CA GLU A 88 14.68 -23.31 -22.47
C GLU A 88 13.19 -23.04 -22.72
N PHE A 89 12.32 -23.29 -21.74
CA PHE A 89 10.88 -23.04 -21.88
C PHE A 89 10.53 -21.56 -22.03
N MET A 90 11.32 -20.64 -21.49
CA MET A 90 11.17 -19.20 -21.76
C MET A 90 11.39 -18.82 -23.23
N LYS A 91 12.05 -19.68 -24.02
CA LYS A 91 12.22 -19.50 -25.48
C LYS A 91 11.07 -20.10 -26.29
N GLU A 92 10.20 -20.88 -25.65
CA GLU A 92 9.11 -21.54 -26.37
C GLU A 92 8.02 -20.55 -26.77
N THR A 93 7.56 -20.70 -28.01
CA THR A 93 6.57 -19.80 -28.63
C THR A 93 5.13 -20.28 -28.43
N PHE A 94 4.94 -21.45 -27.81
CA PHE A 94 3.60 -21.95 -27.53
C PHE A 94 2.92 -21.10 -26.44
N PRO A 95 1.67 -20.64 -26.65
CA PRO A 95 0.97 -19.78 -25.69
C PRO A 95 0.98 -20.34 -24.26
N GLY A 96 1.25 -19.47 -23.28
CA GLY A 96 1.25 -19.83 -21.85
C GLY A 96 2.52 -20.53 -21.35
N VAL A 97 3.35 -21.15 -22.21
CA VAL A 97 4.58 -21.83 -21.74
C VAL A 97 5.60 -20.85 -21.17
N GLN A 98 5.82 -19.72 -21.86
CA GLN A 98 6.73 -18.68 -21.39
C GLN A 98 6.28 -18.10 -20.04
N GLU A 99 4.97 -17.85 -19.89
CA GLU A 99 4.37 -17.39 -18.63
C GLU A 99 4.64 -18.37 -17.49
N MET A 100 4.31 -19.63 -17.72
CA MET A 100 4.45 -20.66 -16.71
C MET A 100 5.92 -20.87 -16.32
N ALA A 101 6.84 -20.77 -17.28
CA ALA A 101 8.27 -20.84 -17.01
C ALA A 101 8.74 -19.68 -16.12
N CYS A 102 8.31 -18.45 -16.39
CA CYS A 102 8.63 -17.28 -15.58
C CYS A 102 8.01 -17.36 -14.18
N ASN A 103 6.74 -17.76 -14.05
CA ASN A 103 6.08 -17.89 -12.75
C ASN A 103 6.67 -19.02 -11.90
N THR A 104 7.05 -20.12 -12.54
CA THR A 104 7.74 -21.23 -11.87
C THR A 104 9.14 -20.80 -11.44
N PHE A 105 9.85 -20.04 -12.28
CA PHE A 105 11.15 -19.46 -11.93
C PHE A 105 11.06 -18.53 -10.71
N LEU A 106 10.06 -17.65 -10.67
CA LEU A 106 9.79 -16.79 -9.52
C LEU A 106 9.50 -17.60 -8.26
N THR A 107 8.61 -18.60 -8.35
CA THR A 107 8.25 -19.47 -7.24
C THR A 107 9.47 -20.17 -6.65
N ILE A 108 10.34 -20.71 -7.51
CA ILE A 108 11.59 -21.35 -7.09
C ILE A 108 12.54 -20.31 -6.47
N SER A 109 12.67 -19.13 -7.06
CA SER A 109 13.53 -18.06 -6.54
C SER A 109 13.13 -17.61 -5.14
N GLN A 110 11.82 -17.50 -4.88
CA GLN A 110 11.27 -17.15 -3.58
C GLN A 110 11.51 -18.24 -2.52
N LYS A 111 11.39 -19.52 -2.90
CA LYS A 111 11.45 -20.65 -1.95
C LYS A 111 12.83 -21.27 -1.79
N CYS A 112 13.71 -21.12 -2.78
CA CYS A 112 15.03 -21.75 -2.85
C CYS A 112 16.17 -20.73 -2.99
N GLY A 113 15.91 -19.43 -2.87
CA GLY A 113 16.87 -18.36 -3.16
C GLY A 113 18.22 -18.46 -2.42
N LYS A 114 18.23 -19.01 -1.18
CA LYS A 114 19.47 -19.25 -0.42
C LYS A 114 20.47 -20.12 -1.17
N GLU A 115 19.99 -21.09 -1.94
CA GLU A 115 20.86 -22.01 -2.69
C GLU A 115 21.59 -21.31 -3.85
N PHE A 116 21.10 -20.15 -4.31
CA PHE A 116 21.67 -19.43 -5.44
C PHE A 116 22.79 -18.47 -5.05
N VAL A 117 22.81 -18.02 -3.79
CA VAL A 117 23.77 -17.03 -3.26
C VAL A 117 24.98 -17.68 -2.58
N ILE A 118 24.94 -18.99 -2.31
CA ILE A 118 26.08 -19.75 -1.79
C ILE A 118 26.85 -20.49 -2.89
N ARG A 119 28.10 -20.86 -2.61
CA ARG A 119 28.87 -21.77 -3.48
C ARG A 119 28.43 -23.20 -3.20
N GLN A 120 27.87 -23.84 -4.21
CA GLN A 120 27.30 -25.17 -4.11
C GLN A 120 28.33 -26.26 -4.39
N GLN A 121 28.11 -27.45 -3.82
CA GLN A 121 28.91 -28.64 -4.10
C GLN A 121 28.38 -29.35 -5.36
N ILE A 122 29.27 -29.67 -6.30
CA ILE A 122 28.96 -30.39 -7.54
C ILE A 122 29.12 -31.90 -7.31
N GLN A 123 30.25 -32.30 -6.71
CA GLN A 123 30.65 -33.65 -6.32
C GLN A 123 31.36 -33.62 -4.96
N SER A 124 31.74 -34.77 -4.40
CA SER A 124 32.30 -34.91 -3.03
C SER A 124 33.41 -33.91 -2.71
N ASP A 125 34.24 -33.54 -3.70
CA ASP A 125 35.42 -32.68 -3.49
C ASP A 125 35.48 -31.47 -4.44
N GLN A 126 34.39 -31.15 -5.15
CA GLN A 126 34.36 -30.04 -6.12
C GLN A 126 33.25 -29.04 -5.82
N LEU A 127 33.64 -27.79 -5.60
CA LEU A 127 32.75 -26.65 -5.45
C LEU A 127 32.55 -25.93 -6.78
N GLU A 128 31.36 -25.36 -6.98
CA GLU A 128 31.12 -24.36 -8.01
C GLU A 128 32.10 -23.18 -7.83
N ARG A 129 32.57 -22.63 -8.95
CA ARG A 129 33.56 -21.54 -8.94
C ARG A 129 33.05 -20.31 -8.18
N GLU A 130 31.76 -20.06 -8.25
CA GLU A 130 31.07 -18.91 -7.66
C GLU A 130 29.60 -19.25 -7.40
N PRO A 131 28.88 -18.44 -6.61
CA PRO A 131 27.44 -18.55 -6.50
C PRO A 131 26.74 -18.42 -7.84
N TYR A 132 25.72 -19.24 -8.09
CA TYR A 132 25.06 -19.29 -9.40
C TYR A 132 24.33 -17.99 -9.75
N ILE A 133 23.91 -17.20 -8.74
CA ILE A 133 23.34 -15.85 -8.97
C ILE A 133 24.26 -14.95 -9.80
N CYS A 134 25.59 -15.06 -9.65
CA CYS A 134 26.56 -14.30 -10.42
C CYS A 134 26.51 -14.68 -11.92
N GLU A 135 26.37 -15.97 -12.23
CA GLU A 135 26.20 -16.46 -13.60
C GLU A 135 24.88 -15.97 -14.21
N LEU A 136 23.80 -16.01 -13.42
CA LEU A 136 22.47 -15.52 -13.85
C LEU A 136 22.49 -14.02 -14.17
N ILE A 137 23.12 -13.21 -13.33
CA ILE A 137 23.24 -11.76 -13.54
C ILE A 137 24.09 -11.47 -14.79
N ARG A 138 25.20 -12.18 -15.02
CA ARG A 138 26.03 -11.98 -16.22
C ARG A 138 25.27 -12.27 -17.52
N ASN A 139 24.36 -13.24 -17.51
CA ASN A 139 23.61 -13.66 -18.69
C ASN A 139 22.26 -12.95 -18.85
N ILE A 140 21.96 -11.95 -18.01
CA ILE A 140 20.65 -11.30 -17.99
C ILE A 140 20.24 -10.69 -19.33
N ARG A 141 21.19 -10.11 -20.08
CA ARG A 141 20.93 -9.46 -21.37
C ARG A 141 20.33 -10.44 -22.37
N ASP A 142 20.89 -11.64 -22.45
CA ASP A 142 20.44 -12.67 -23.39
C ASP A 142 19.08 -13.23 -23.00
N GLN A 143 18.83 -13.40 -21.70
CA GLN A 143 17.55 -13.89 -21.18
C GLN A 143 16.44 -12.86 -21.32
N VAL A 144 16.70 -11.59 -21.06
CA VAL A 144 15.69 -10.51 -21.14
C VAL A 144 15.32 -10.20 -22.60
N ALA A 145 16.24 -10.40 -23.55
CA ALA A 145 15.99 -10.12 -24.97
C ALA A 145 14.91 -11.01 -25.61
N ILE A 146 14.71 -12.23 -25.09
CA ILE A 146 13.71 -13.19 -25.60
C ILE A 146 12.34 -13.05 -24.93
N LEU A 147 12.25 -12.28 -23.84
CA LEU A 147 11.04 -12.17 -23.02
C LEU A 147 10.15 -11.01 -23.48
N GLN A 148 8.84 -11.21 -23.38
CA GLN A 148 7.87 -10.10 -23.44
C GLN A 148 7.98 -9.20 -22.20
N ASP A 149 7.52 -7.96 -22.33
CA ASP A 149 7.72 -6.92 -21.31
C ASP A 149 7.23 -7.28 -19.91
N GLN A 150 6.08 -7.95 -19.81
CA GLN A 150 5.53 -8.41 -18.53
C GLN A 150 6.41 -9.48 -17.87
N TYR A 151 7.04 -10.36 -18.65
CA TYR A 151 7.89 -11.42 -18.12
C TYR A 151 9.30 -10.95 -17.79
N LYS A 152 9.76 -9.83 -18.39
CA LYS A 152 10.98 -9.15 -17.95
C LYS A 152 10.84 -8.70 -16.49
N LEU A 153 9.68 -8.16 -16.09
CA LEU A 153 9.40 -7.78 -14.70
C LEU A 153 9.58 -8.97 -13.76
N VAL A 154 8.90 -10.08 -14.06
CA VAL A 154 8.94 -11.33 -13.27
C VAL A 154 10.37 -11.89 -13.20
N TYR A 155 11.15 -11.80 -14.29
CA TYR A 155 12.53 -12.26 -14.30
C TYR A 155 13.43 -11.45 -13.36
N TYR A 156 13.34 -10.13 -13.39
CA TYR A 156 14.09 -9.27 -12.46
C TYR A 156 13.62 -9.43 -11.01
N GLU A 157 12.32 -9.61 -10.78
CA GLU A 157 11.75 -9.93 -9.47
C GLU A 157 12.34 -11.23 -8.92
N SER A 158 12.43 -12.27 -9.77
CA SER A 158 12.99 -13.58 -9.43
C SER A 158 14.43 -13.46 -8.95
N LEU A 159 15.30 -12.78 -9.70
CA LEU A 159 16.69 -12.58 -9.29
C LEU A 159 16.80 -11.77 -8.00
N SER A 160 15.96 -10.75 -7.84
CA SER A 160 15.91 -9.92 -6.62
C SER A 160 15.51 -10.72 -5.39
N HIS A 161 14.57 -11.66 -5.52
CA HIS A 161 14.22 -12.61 -4.47
C HIS A 161 15.37 -13.55 -4.10
N MET A 162 16.21 -13.97 -5.05
CA MET A 162 17.43 -14.72 -4.73
C MET A 162 18.41 -13.87 -3.92
N ILE A 163 18.70 -12.65 -4.41
CA ILE A 163 19.63 -11.70 -3.77
C ILE A 163 19.19 -11.39 -2.33
N LYS A 164 17.89 -11.32 -2.05
CA LYS A 164 17.35 -11.13 -0.69
C LYS A 164 17.89 -12.13 0.33
N PHE A 165 18.24 -13.36 -0.08
CA PHE A 165 18.79 -14.39 0.83
C PHE A 165 20.28 -14.22 1.12
N GLU A 166 20.98 -13.28 0.49
CA GLU A 166 22.37 -12.97 0.84
C GLU A 166 22.43 -12.26 2.20
N GLU A 167 23.06 -12.93 3.17
CA GLU A 167 23.13 -12.49 4.56
C GLU A 167 24.07 -11.27 4.70
N ASP A 168 25.19 -11.26 3.96
CA ASP A 168 26.13 -10.13 3.98
C ASP A 168 25.58 -8.94 3.18
N LEU A 169 25.32 -7.83 3.88
CA LEU A 169 24.76 -6.62 3.27
C LEU A 169 25.67 -6.03 2.18
N ASN A 170 26.99 -6.08 2.32
CA ASN A 170 27.93 -5.53 1.33
C ASN A 170 27.89 -6.36 0.05
N ILE A 171 27.86 -7.68 0.17
CA ILE A 171 27.72 -8.59 -0.99
C ILE A 171 26.36 -8.36 -1.64
N ARG A 172 25.29 -8.24 -0.85
CA ARG A 172 23.95 -7.94 -1.35
C ARG A 172 23.91 -6.63 -2.15
N ILE A 173 24.54 -5.56 -1.66
CA ILE A 173 24.69 -4.29 -2.38
C ILE A 173 25.43 -4.49 -3.70
N GLN A 174 26.53 -5.25 -3.72
CA GLN A 174 27.28 -5.53 -4.94
C GLN A 174 26.46 -6.31 -5.98
N LEU A 175 25.67 -7.31 -5.53
CA LEU A 175 24.77 -8.08 -6.39
C LEU A 175 23.67 -7.20 -6.98
N VAL A 176 23.05 -6.33 -6.16
CA VAL A 176 22.03 -5.37 -6.63
C VAL A 176 22.63 -4.41 -7.67
N ASN A 177 23.79 -3.81 -7.36
CA ASN A 177 24.48 -2.90 -8.29
C ASN A 177 24.82 -3.61 -9.62
N SER A 178 25.18 -4.89 -9.58
CA SER A 178 25.45 -5.69 -10.78
C SER A 178 24.18 -6.00 -11.57
N LEU A 179 23.06 -6.28 -10.88
CA LEU A 179 21.76 -6.57 -11.48
C LEU A 179 21.22 -5.36 -12.27
N VAL A 180 21.36 -4.15 -11.71
CA VAL A 180 20.81 -2.92 -12.32
C VAL A 180 21.74 -2.31 -13.37
N LYS A 181 23.02 -2.72 -13.41
CA LYS A 181 24.04 -2.12 -14.28
C LYS A 181 23.60 -2.00 -15.73
N HIS A 182 23.13 -3.10 -16.33
CA HIS A 182 22.72 -3.10 -17.73
C HIS A 182 21.56 -2.12 -18.01
N LEU A 183 20.59 -2.05 -17.10
CA LEU A 183 19.47 -1.10 -17.21
C LEU A 183 19.96 0.34 -17.11
N ASN A 184 20.90 0.61 -16.20
CA ASN A 184 21.46 1.95 -16.00
C ASN A 184 22.32 2.39 -17.19
N ASP A 185 23.04 1.46 -17.83
CA ASP A 185 23.78 1.71 -19.06
C ASP A 185 22.81 2.11 -20.19
N GLN A 186 21.66 1.44 -20.30
CA GLN A 186 20.62 1.80 -21.28
C GLN A 186 19.99 3.17 -20.98
N LEU A 187 19.68 3.46 -19.71
CA LEU A 187 19.18 4.77 -19.30
C LEU A 187 20.17 5.88 -19.69
N SER A 188 21.46 5.66 -19.44
CA SER A 188 22.52 6.64 -19.71
C SER A 188 22.63 7.02 -21.19
N GLN A 189 22.27 6.11 -22.11
CA GLN A 189 22.25 6.41 -23.56
C GLN A 189 21.27 7.53 -23.92
N TYR A 190 20.15 7.64 -23.19
CA TYR A 190 19.15 8.69 -23.41
C TYR A 190 19.47 9.96 -22.63
N THR A 191 19.91 9.83 -21.38
CA THR A 191 20.06 10.96 -20.46
C THR A 191 21.38 11.72 -20.65
N SER A 192 22.43 11.06 -21.14
CA SER A 192 23.74 11.69 -21.39
C SER A 192 23.86 12.27 -22.82
N SER A 193 22.84 12.12 -23.66
CA SER A 193 22.82 12.66 -25.02
C SER A 193 22.67 14.17 -25.02
N SER A 194 23.39 14.89 -25.89
CA SER A 194 23.20 16.34 -26.08
C SER A 194 21.79 16.70 -26.55
N ASN A 195 21.10 15.75 -27.21
CA ASN A 195 19.76 15.91 -27.75
C ASN A 195 18.70 15.19 -26.88
N TYR A 196 18.95 15.02 -25.57
CA TYR A 196 18.03 14.29 -24.68
C TYR A 196 16.60 14.87 -24.70
N ILE A 197 16.45 16.19 -24.91
CA ILE A 197 15.15 16.88 -24.97
C ILE A 197 14.27 16.30 -26.07
N ASP A 198 14.82 16.05 -27.26
CA ASP A 198 14.06 15.49 -28.38
C ASP A 198 13.85 13.99 -28.21
N LEU A 199 14.83 13.29 -27.63
CA LEU A 199 14.68 11.87 -27.28
C LEU A 199 13.54 11.65 -26.27
N PHE A 200 13.38 12.51 -25.26
CA PHE A 200 12.31 12.36 -24.27
C PHE A 200 10.92 12.62 -24.86
N LYS A 201 10.83 13.31 -26.01
CA LYS A 201 9.56 13.45 -26.73
C LYS A 201 9.20 12.19 -27.51
N ASP A 202 10.15 11.31 -27.79
CA ASP A 202 9.92 10.04 -28.49
C ASP A 202 9.09 9.08 -27.62
N GLU A 203 8.02 8.57 -28.20
CA GLU A 203 7.09 7.63 -27.60
C GLU A 203 7.78 6.32 -27.14
N LYS A 204 8.77 5.84 -27.88
CA LYS A 204 9.53 4.63 -27.53
C LYS A 204 10.39 4.84 -26.29
N VAL A 205 10.94 6.04 -26.12
CA VAL A 205 11.74 6.41 -24.94
C VAL A 205 10.84 6.52 -23.71
N GLN A 206 9.64 7.09 -23.86
CA GLN A 206 8.64 7.13 -22.78
C GLN A 206 8.21 5.72 -22.34
N GLN A 207 7.97 4.81 -23.29
CA GLN A 207 7.67 3.40 -22.98
C GLN A 207 8.84 2.70 -22.27
N PHE A 208 10.07 2.94 -22.74
CA PHE A 208 11.27 2.44 -22.08
C PHE A 208 11.35 2.94 -20.63
N PHE A 209 11.11 4.22 -20.36
CA PHE A 209 11.13 4.76 -18.98
C PHE A 209 10.08 4.11 -18.09
N VAL A 210 8.83 3.96 -18.58
CA VAL A 210 7.77 3.27 -17.83
C VAL A 210 8.21 1.84 -17.47
N GLN A 211 8.76 1.09 -18.43
CA GLN A 211 9.25 -0.26 -18.18
C GLN A 211 10.44 -0.28 -17.22
N TYR A 212 11.40 0.62 -17.40
CA TYR A 212 12.58 0.76 -16.56
C TYR A 212 12.20 0.95 -15.08
N PHE A 213 11.32 1.91 -14.78
CA PHE A 213 10.89 2.17 -13.41
C PHE A 213 10.04 1.05 -12.82
N ARG A 214 9.25 0.34 -13.63
CA ARG A 214 8.54 -0.87 -13.18
C ARG A 214 9.49 -2.01 -12.83
N ILE A 215 10.54 -2.22 -13.62
CA ILE A 215 11.59 -3.20 -13.30
C ILE A 215 12.26 -2.84 -11.98
N LEU A 216 12.62 -1.56 -11.79
CA LEU A 216 13.24 -1.11 -10.54
C LEU A 216 12.32 -1.33 -9.33
N GLN A 217 11.01 -1.12 -9.45
CA GLN A 217 10.06 -1.45 -8.37
C GLN A 217 10.14 -2.95 -7.98
N GLN A 218 10.19 -3.86 -8.96
CA GLN A 218 10.35 -5.30 -8.72
C GLN A 218 11.70 -5.66 -8.08
N ILE A 219 12.74 -4.87 -8.32
CA ILE A 219 14.06 -5.06 -7.71
C ILE A 219 14.07 -4.57 -6.27
N VAL A 220 13.51 -3.39 -6.04
CA VAL A 220 13.53 -2.71 -4.74
C VAL A 220 12.70 -3.44 -3.71
N GLN A 221 11.55 -3.98 -4.09
CA GLN A 221 10.63 -4.62 -3.14
C GLN A 221 11.29 -5.77 -2.34
N PRO A 222 12.04 -6.73 -2.95
CA PRO A 222 12.74 -7.76 -2.17
C PRO A 222 14.07 -7.31 -1.56
N THR A 223 14.78 -6.36 -2.17
CA THR A 223 16.18 -6.03 -1.83
C THR A 223 16.32 -4.90 -0.81
N GLY A 224 15.32 -4.03 -0.69
CA GLY A 224 15.24 -2.97 0.31
C GLY A 224 16.49 -2.09 0.37
N TYR A 225 17.16 -2.06 1.52
CA TYR A 225 18.30 -1.18 1.79
C TYR A 225 19.50 -1.42 0.87
N ALA A 226 19.64 -2.61 0.29
CA ALA A 226 20.74 -2.89 -0.64
C ALA A 226 20.67 -2.04 -1.93
N PHE A 227 19.50 -1.51 -2.28
CA PHE A 227 19.32 -0.63 -3.43
C PHE A 227 19.65 0.85 -3.15
N THR A 228 19.83 1.24 -1.89
CA THR A 228 20.00 2.64 -1.45
C THR A 228 21.07 3.39 -2.23
N GLN A 229 22.25 2.79 -2.40
CA GLN A 229 23.37 3.42 -3.11
C GLN A 229 23.04 3.68 -4.58
N SER A 230 22.45 2.68 -5.26
CA SER A 230 21.99 2.80 -6.65
C SER A 230 20.92 3.88 -6.80
N LEU A 231 19.97 3.96 -5.86
CA LEU A 231 18.95 5.00 -5.86
C LEU A 231 19.55 6.39 -5.75
N ILE A 232 20.41 6.63 -4.75
CA ILE A 232 21.05 7.94 -4.52
C ILE A 232 21.83 8.40 -5.75
N GLN A 233 22.59 7.49 -6.38
CA GLN A 233 23.40 7.82 -7.55
C GLN A 233 22.55 8.31 -8.74
N LEU A 234 21.37 7.74 -8.94
CA LEU A 234 20.51 8.03 -10.09
C LEU A 234 19.35 8.98 -9.77
N LEU A 235 19.15 9.33 -8.51
CA LEU A 235 18.09 10.21 -8.04
C LEU A 235 18.06 11.57 -8.78
N PRO A 236 19.19 12.25 -9.04
CA PRO A 236 19.18 13.48 -9.82
C PRO A 236 18.62 13.29 -11.23
N THR A 237 18.99 12.19 -11.89
CA THR A 237 18.50 11.83 -13.23
C THR A 237 17.01 11.54 -13.22
N TYR A 238 16.52 10.79 -12.22
CA TYR A 238 15.10 10.48 -12.09
C TYR A 238 14.27 11.75 -11.87
N ASN A 239 14.72 12.64 -10.99
CA ASN A 239 14.07 13.93 -10.76
C ASN A 239 14.12 14.83 -12.01
N GLN A 240 15.21 14.81 -12.78
CA GLN A 240 15.29 15.52 -14.06
C GLN A 240 14.23 15.01 -15.04
N ILE A 241 14.08 13.69 -15.18
CA ILE A 241 13.06 13.08 -16.04
C ILE A 241 11.65 13.46 -15.57
N TYR A 242 11.39 13.37 -14.27
CA TYR A 242 10.09 13.75 -13.68
C TYR A 242 9.75 15.23 -13.96
N LEU A 243 10.69 16.14 -13.70
CA LEU A 243 10.50 17.58 -13.88
C LEU A 243 10.37 17.96 -15.36
N PHE A 244 11.12 17.31 -16.26
CA PHE A 244 10.98 17.52 -17.71
C PHE A 244 9.55 17.23 -18.18
N TYR A 245 9.00 16.07 -17.82
CA TYR A 245 7.65 15.71 -18.23
C TYR A 245 6.59 16.58 -17.55
N SER A 246 6.81 16.96 -16.29
CA SER A 246 5.96 17.93 -15.61
C SER A 246 5.87 19.25 -16.38
N GLN A 247 7.01 19.84 -16.72
CA GLN A 247 7.09 21.11 -17.46
C GLN A 247 6.51 20.97 -18.87
N SER A 248 6.76 19.85 -19.55
CA SER A 248 6.20 19.57 -20.88
C SER A 248 4.67 19.50 -20.86
N ILE A 249 4.08 18.87 -19.85
CA ILE A 249 2.62 18.81 -19.66
C ILE A 249 2.08 20.21 -19.38
N GLN A 250 2.72 20.96 -18.47
CA GLN A 250 2.31 22.31 -18.12
C GLN A 250 2.32 23.25 -19.33
N GLN A 251 3.34 23.18 -20.19
CA GLN A 251 3.41 23.96 -21.43
C GLN A 251 2.27 23.61 -22.41
N GLN A 252 1.95 22.32 -22.56
CA GLN A 252 0.83 21.88 -23.39
C GLN A 252 -0.51 22.37 -22.87
N VAL A 253 -0.72 22.33 -21.55
CA VAL A 253 -1.92 22.87 -20.88
C VAL A 253 -2.01 24.39 -21.08
N LEU A 254 -0.90 25.12 -20.95
CA LEU A 254 -0.89 26.58 -21.19
C LEU A 254 -1.23 26.91 -22.65
N ALA A 255 -0.81 26.09 -23.60
CA ALA A 255 -1.04 26.32 -25.03
C ALA A 255 -2.46 25.94 -25.51
N GLN A 256 -3.04 24.86 -24.97
CA GLN A 256 -4.27 24.27 -25.50
C GLN A 256 -5.38 24.05 -24.45
N GLY A 257 -5.14 24.42 -23.20
CA GLY A 257 -6.06 24.22 -22.08
C GLY A 257 -6.02 22.80 -21.51
N VAL A 258 -6.87 22.56 -20.50
CA VAL A 258 -6.90 21.31 -19.71
C VAL A 258 -7.28 20.08 -20.54
N VAL A 259 -7.90 20.25 -21.71
CA VAL A 259 -8.32 19.16 -22.61
C VAL A 259 -7.16 18.23 -23.00
N VAL A 260 -5.93 18.73 -23.03
CA VAL A 260 -4.73 17.94 -23.36
C VAL A 260 -4.47 16.81 -22.35
N MET A 261 -4.98 16.91 -21.12
CA MET A 261 -4.85 15.85 -20.12
C MET A 261 -5.53 14.54 -20.55
N GLY A 262 -6.49 14.62 -21.48
CA GLY A 262 -7.12 13.46 -22.10
C GLY A 262 -6.30 12.81 -23.22
N TYR A 263 -5.32 13.54 -23.79
CA TYR A 263 -4.56 13.09 -24.95
C TYR A 263 -3.64 11.92 -24.62
N TYR A 264 -3.48 11.04 -25.60
CA TYR A 264 -2.65 9.84 -25.48
C TYR A 264 -1.19 10.16 -25.13
N THR A 265 -0.63 11.21 -25.75
CA THR A 265 0.75 11.68 -25.52
C THR A 265 0.95 12.14 -24.08
N VAL A 266 0.07 12.99 -23.56
CA VAL A 266 0.12 13.47 -22.17
C VAL A 266 -0.06 12.33 -21.17
N LYS A 267 -0.95 11.37 -21.45
CA LYS A 267 -1.12 10.17 -20.61
C LYS A 267 0.17 9.36 -20.49
N LYS A 268 0.97 9.24 -21.56
CA LYS A 268 2.29 8.58 -21.52
C LYS A 268 3.32 9.34 -20.69
N GLN A 269 3.38 10.66 -20.85
CA GLN A 269 4.26 11.52 -20.04
C GLN A 269 3.92 11.40 -18.54
N ARG A 270 2.62 11.41 -18.21
CA ARG A 270 2.13 11.17 -16.84
C ARG A 270 2.49 9.78 -16.32
N ALA A 271 2.38 8.76 -17.16
CA ALA A 271 2.78 7.40 -16.78
C ALA A 271 4.25 7.35 -16.35
N VAL A 272 5.16 8.05 -17.03
CA VAL A 272 6.57 8.14 -16.61
C VAL A 272 6.68 8.78 -15.22
N LYS A 273 6.06 9.94 -15.00
CA LYS A 273 6.05 10.62 -13.69
C LYS A 273 5.55 9.70 -12.57
N LYS A 274 4.42 9.03 -12.81
CA LYS A 274 3.78 8.11 -11.87
C LYS A 274 4.69 6.95 -11.49
N GLU A 275 5.36 6.30 -12.45
CA GLU A 275 6.24 5.16 -12.15
C GLU A 275 7.50 5.57 -11.37
N ILE A 276 8.00 6.80 -11.53
CA ILE A 276 9.10 7.35 -10.70
C ILE A 276 8.65 7.49 -9.24
N LEU A 277 7.46 8.08 -9.01
CA LEU A 277 6.93 8.22 -7.65
C LEU A 277 6.62 6.86 -7.02
N LYS A 278 6.09 5.90 -7.80
CA LYS A 278 5.92 4.52 -7.32
C LYS A 278 7.23 3.87 -6.92
N LEU A 279 8.32 4.09 -7.64
CA LEU A 279 9.64 3.62 -7.25
C LEU A 279 10.04 4.18 -5.87
N TYR A 280 9.87 5.49 -5.65
CA TYR A 280 10.19 6.11 -4.36
C TYR A 280 9.32 5.59 -3.22
N ALA A 281 8.01 5.49 -3.43
CA ALA A 281 7.09 4.91 -2.46
C ALA A 281 7.45 3.44 -2.13
N THR A 282 7.71 2.62 -3.15
CA THR A 282 8.11 1.21 -3.00
C THR A 282 9.42 1.09 -2.22
N TYR A 283 10.38 1.98 -2.48
CA TYR A 283 11.64 2.03 -1.73
C TYR A 283 11.40 2.28 -0.25
N PHE A 284 10.71 3.37 0.12
CA PHE A 284 10.50 3.66 1.53
C PHE A 284 9.67 2.56 2.22
N GLN A 285 8.59 2.09 1.58
CA GLN A 285 7.71 1.05 2.13
C GLN A 285 8.49 -0.23 2.55
N ASN A 286 9.40 -0.69 1.69
CA ASN A 286 10.13 -1.96 1.87
C ASN A 286 11.47 -1.83 2.59
N ASN A 287 11.80 -0.64 3.11
CA ASN A 287 13.03 -0.44 3.87
C ASN A 287 12.82 -0.55 5.38
N ASP A 288 13.90 -0.90 6.07
CA ASP A 288 13.92 -0.97 7.53
C ASP A 288 14.22 0.41 8.13
N GLN A 289 13.46 0.77 9.16
CA GLN A 289 13.57 2.05 9.84
C GLN A 289 14.93 2.21 10.54
N GLU A 290 15.45 1.16 11.18
CA GLU A 290 16.72 1.22 11.92
C GLU A 290 17.90 1.48 10.98
N LEU A 291 17.93 0.80 9.82
CA LEU A 291 18.99 0.98 8.83
C LEU A 291 19.00 2.40 8.23
N LEU A 292 17.82 2.93 7.91
CA LEU A 292 17.70 4.27 7.35
C LEU A 292 18.11 5.36 8.34
N ASN A 293 17.68 5.27 9.61
CA ASN A 293 17.98 6.28 10.62
C ASN A 293 19.44 6.24 11.12
N LYS A 294 20.16 5.12 10.94
CA LYS A 294 21.61 5.02 11.24
C LYS A 294 22.48 5.85 10.28
N ASN A 295 22.01 6.10 9.06
CA ASN A 295 22.78 6.80 8.04
C ASN A 295 22.29 8.26 7.86
N TYR A 296 22.81 9.17 8.69
CA TYR A 296 22.44 10.58 8.66
C TYR A 296 22.66 11.28 7.31
N GLN A 297 23.54 10.76 6.45
CA GLN A 297 23.78 11.34 5.12
C GLN A 297 22.57 11.18 4.19
N LEU A 298 21.69 10.21 4.44
CA LEU A 298 20.49 9.96 3.63
C LEU A 298 19.53 11.15 3.63
N LYS A 299 19.52 11.96 4.68
CA LYS A 299 18.75 13.21 4.67
C LYS A 299 19.14 14.07 3.46
N ASN A 300 20.43 14.32 3.29
CA ASN A 300 20.94 15.23 2.26
C ASN A 300 21.00 14.56 0.88
N SER A 301 21.32 13.27 0.81
CA SER A 301 21.52 12.57 -0.46
C SER A 301 20.26 11.92 -1.04
N LEU A 302 19.22 11.70 -0.23
CA LEU A 302 17.99 11.03 -0.63
C LEU A 302 16.74 11.85 -0.34
N VAL A 303 16.54 12.29 0.91
CA VAL A 303 15.29 12.96 1.34
C VAL A 303 15.14 14.34 0.72
N ILE A 304 16.13 15.22 0.88
CA ILE A 304 16.08 16.60 0.35
C ILE A 304 15.84 16.63 -1.18
N PRO A 305 16.53 15.83 -2.01
CA PRO A 305 16.25 15.80 -3.45
C PRO A 305 14.81 15.41 -3.79
N ILE A 306 14.16 14.52 -3.03
CA ILE A 306 12.75 14.17 -3.22
C ILE A 306 11.83 15.30 -2.75
N CYS A 307 12.16 15.99 -1.66
CA CYS A 307 11.46 17.20 -1.21
C CYS A 307 11.43 18.32 -2.26
N ASN A 308 12.42 18.39 -3.16
CA ASN A 308 12.42 19.38 -4.25
C ASN A 308 11.27 19.18 -5.25
N LEU A 309 10.56 18.05 -5.22
CA LEU A 309 9.35 17.82 -6.03
C LEU A 309 8.09 18.46 -5.46
N LEU A 310 8.11 18.92 -4.19
CA LEU A 310 6.96 19.51 -3.50
C LEU A 310 6.48 20.80 -4.18
N ASP A 311 7.41 21.65 -4.61
CA ASP A 311 7.07 22.91 -5.28
C ASP A 311 6.34 22.64 -6.60
N GLU A 312 6.81 21.67 -7.39
CA GLU A 312 6.15 21.26 -8.63
C GLU A 312 4.73 20.75 -8.38
N TYR A 313 4.54 19.89 -7.39
CA TYR A 313 3.23 19.37 -7.03
C TYR A 313 2.27 20.49 -6.61
N SER A 314 2.76 21.43 -5.80
CA SER A 314 1.97 22.55 -5.29
C SER A 314 1.51 23.52 -6.39
N GLN A 315 2.37 23.76 -7.39
CA GLN A 315 2.12 24.71 -8.49
C GLN A 315 1.40 24.08 -9.69
N SER A 316 1.37 22.75 -9.78
CA SER A 316 0.71 22.03 -10.87
C SER A 316 -0.81 22.19 -10.84
N ILE A 317 -1.43 22.14 -12.02
CA ILE A 317 -2.89 22.04 -12.13
C ILE A 317 -3.41 20.77 -11.46
N ASN A 318 -4.68 20.77 -11.06
CA ASN A 318 -5.29 19.69 -10.28
C ASN A 318 -5.21 18.32 -10.96
N GLU A 319 -5.43 18.27 -12.27
CA GLU A 319 -5.42 17.06 -13.08
C GLU A 319 -4.00 16.47 -13.26
N GLN A 320 -2.96 17.27 -13.03
CA GLN A 320 -1.54 16.86 -13.17
C GLN A 320 -0.95 16.35 -11.85
N LYS A 321 -1.55 16.68 -10.70
CA LYS A 321 -1.08 16.23 -9.39
C LYS A 321 -1.19 14.70 -9.32
N GLU A 322 -0.07 14.03 -9.07
CA GLU A 322 -0.03 12.56 -8.96
C GLU A 322 -0.18 12.12 -7.49
N PRO A 323 -1.15 11.24 -7.17
CA PRO A 323 -1.42 10.84 -5.78
C PRO A 323 -0.30 9.98 -5.18
N GLU A 324 0.58 9.39 -5.99
CA GLU A 324 1.74 8.62 -5.52
C GLU A 324 2.80 9.45 -4.79
N LEU A 325 2.80 10.79 -4.97
CA LEU A 325 3.69 11.66 -4.19
C LEU A 325 3.30 11.63 -2.70
N LEU A 326 1.99 11.63 -2.41
CA LEU A 326 1.46 11.51 -1.04
C LEU A 326 1.89 10.18 -0.40
N LEU A 327 1.82 9.07 -1.15
CA LEU A 327 2.32 7.76 -0.68
C LEU A 327 3.83 7.76 -0.45
N THR A 328 4.59 8.44 -1.31
CA THR A 328 6.04 8.58 -1.14
C THR A 328 6.36 9.22 0.20
N PHE A 329 5.70 10.34 0.52
CA PHE A 329 5.93 11.04 1.78
C PHE A 329 5.31 10.34 2.98
N LYS A 330 4.17 9.66 2.83
CA LYS A 330 3.61 8.77 3.86
C LYS A 330 4.68 7.76 4.32
N TYR A 331 5.18 6.94 3.40
CA TYR A 331 6.18 5.92 3.75
C TYR A 331 7.51 6.54 4.18
N MET A 332 7.91 7.68 3.64
CA MET A 332 9.12 8.38 4.09
C MET A 332 9.02 8.76 5.58
N LEU A 333 7.89 9.35 6.00
CA LEU A 333 7.65 9.74 7.41
C LEU A 333 7.54 8.53 8.35
N GLU A 334 6.96 7.42 7.89
CA GLU A 334 6.94 6.18 8.68
C GLU A 334 8.35 5.61 8.94
N LYS A 335 9.31 5.90 8.05
CA LYS A 335 10.64 5.28 8.06
C LYS A 335 11.75 6.20 8.54
N PHE A 336 11.62 7.51 8.42
CA PHE A 336 12.57 8.49 8.93
C PHE A 336 11.93 9.25 10.07
N LEU A 337 12.50 9.21 11.27
CA LEU A 337 11.98 9.92 12.44
C LEU A 337 12.75 11.23 12.67
N ALA A 338 13.48 11.31 13.78
CA ALA A 338 14.27 12.46 14.18
C ALA A 338 15.16 13.08 13.07
N PRO A 339 15.79 12.30 12.15
CA PRO A 339 16.67 12.88 11.13
C PRO A 339 15.98 13.86 10.16
N ILE A 340 14.66 13.82 10.00
CA ILE A 340 13.93 14.66 9.04
C ILE A 340 12.93 15.62 9.68
N GLU A 341 12.92 15.72 11.02
CA GLU A 341 11.90 16.50 11.76
C GLU A 341 11.83 17.97 11.31
N ASP A 342 12.97 18.57 10.98
CA ASP A 342 13.06 19.94 10.47
C ASP A 342 12.51 20.12 9.04
N LEU A 343 12.34 19.03 8.29
CA LEU A 343 11.76 19.03 6.94
C LEU A 343 10.25 18.80 6.95
N VAL A 344 9.67 18.28 8.03
CA VAL A 344 8.23 17.97 8.11
C VAL A 344 7.35 19.21 7.85
N PRO A 345 7.64 20.41 8.38
CA PRO A 345 6.86 21.61 8.06
C PRO A 345 6.88 21.96 6.56
N LEU A 346 8.00 21.74 5.87
CA LEU A 346 8.11 21.95 4.43
C LEU A 346 7.26 20.93 3.66
N ILE A 347 7.30 19.66 4.06
CA ILE A 347 6.51 18.58 3.45
C ILE A 347 5.01 18.86 3.61
N LEU A 348 4.58 19.21 4.83
CA LEU A 348 3.19 19.58 5.10
C LEU A 348 2.76 20.77 4.24
N LYS A 349 3.54 21.86 4.22
CA LYS A 349 3.22 23.04 3.40
C LYS A 349 3.08 22.71 1.90
N GLY A 350 3.95 21.87 1.36
CA GLY A 350 3.94 21.51 -0.05
C GLY A 350 2.77 20.63 -0.47
N LEU A 351 2.31 19.72 0.41
CA LEU A 351 1.27 18.74 0.09
C LEU A 351 -0.12 19.14 0.59
N PHE A 352 -0.20 19.75 1.76
CA PHE A 352 -1.45 19.95 2.50
C PHE A 352 -2.41 20.91 1.77
N ASP A 353 -2.00 22.17 1.59
CA ASP A 353 -2.84 23.19 0.94
C ASP A 353 -3.12 22.85 -0.55
N ALA A 354 -2.15 22.21 -1.21
CA ALA A 354 -2.29 21.79 -2.60
C ALA A 354 -3.31 20.66 -2.77
N THR A 355 -3.37 19.72 -1.82
CA THR A 355 -4.27 18.56 -1.89
C THR A 355 -5.64 18.86 -1.31
N ILE A 356 -5.75 19.70 -0.27
CA ILE A 356 -7.05 20.08 0.28
C ILE A 356 -7.89 20.81 -0.75
N ARG A 357 -7.31 21.78 -1.46
CA ARG A 357 -7.99 22.50 -2.56
C ARG A 357 -8.49 21.58 -3.68
N LEU A 358 -7.88 20.39 -3.81
CA LEU A 358 -8.28 19.36 -4.77
C LEU A 358 -9.47 18.56 -4.24
N ILE A 359 -9.39 18.07 -2.99
CA ILE A 359 -10.36 17.10 -2.44
C ILE A 359 -11.59 17.74 -1.79
N SER A 360 -11.53 19.02 -1.42
CA SER A 360 -12.63 19.70 -0.71
C SER A 360 -13.77 20.20 -1.62
N GLN A 361 -13.64 20.08 -2.94
CA GLN A 361 -14.61 20.62 -3.89
C GLN A 361 -15.91 19.81 -3.95
N ASP A 362 -15.81 18.48 -3.81
CA ASP A 362 -16.96 17.58 -3.89
C ASP A 362 -16.69 16.24 -3.17
N PHE A 363 -17.60 15.26 -3.22
CA PHE A 363 -17.46 13.96 -2.54
C PHE A 363 -16.96 12.80 -3.43
N ASN A 364 -16.80 13.00 -4.74
CA ASN A 364 -16.61 11.94 -5.74
C ASN A 364 -15.28 12.05 -6.50
N SER A 365 -14.77 13.26 -6.73
CA SER A 365 -13.55 13.49 -7.51
C SER A 365 -12.29 13.13 -6.75
N TYR A 366 -11.26 12.67 -7.45
CA TYR A 366 -9.92 12.37 -6.90
C TYR A 366 -9.93 11.38 -5.71
N PRO A 367 -10.55 10.18 -5.84
CA PRO A 367 -10.62 9.21 -4.74
C PRO A 367 -9.24 8.75 -4.25
N ASP A 368 -8.29 8.53 -5.18
CA ASP A 368 -6.92 8.13 -4.84
C ASP A 368 -6.20 9.22 -4.02
N HIS A 369 -6.36 10.50 -4.39
CA HIS A 369 -5.78 11.60 -3.62
C HIS A 369 -6.37 11.70 -2.22
N ARG A 370 -7.67 11.46 -2.06
CA ARG A 370 -8.31 11.47 -0.72
C ARG A 370 -7.69 10.41 0.17
N ILE A 371 -7.69 9.16 -0.28
CA ILE A 371 -7.18 8.03 0.51
C ILE A 371 -5.71 8.29 0.87
N ASN A 372 -4.88 8.60 -0.14
CA ASN A 372 -3.45 8.79 0.09
C ASN A 372 -3.14 10.02 0.94
N PHE A 373 -3.96 11.08 0.87
CA PHE A 373 -3.81 12.27 1.70
C PHE A 373 -4.06 11.97 3.17
N PHE A 374 -5.14 11.24 3.48
CA PHE A 374 -5.43 10.87 4.87
C PHE A 374 -4.48 9.79 5.40
N GLU A 375 -3.94 8.91 4.54
CA GLU A 375 -2.86 8.00 4.93
C GLU A 375 -1.59 8.79 5.27
N PHE A 376 -1.23 9.77 4.44
CA PHE A 376 -0.12 10.68 4.70
C PHE A 376 -0.32 11.45 6.02
N LEU A 377 -1.50 12.04 6.24
CA LEU A 377 -1.81 12.74 7.49
C LEU A 377 -1.73 11.82 8.70
N ARG A 378 -2.20 10.58 8.59
CA ARG A 378 -2.08 9.58 9.65
C ARG A 378 -0.61 9.35 10.00
N SER A 379 0.27 9.15 9.02
CA SER A 379 1.70 8.99 9.27
C SER A 379 2.32 10.25 9.88
N CYS A 380 1.91 11.45 9.47
CA CYS A 380 2.35 12.69 10.13
C CYS A 380 1.97 12.73 11.62
N VAL A 381 0.70 12.44 11.95
CA VAL A 381 0.20 12.46 13.33
C VAL A 381 0.86 11.38 14.18
N GLN A 382 1.07 10.19 13.61
CA GLN A 382 1.63 9.06 14.35
C GLN A 382 3.12 9.19 14.63
N TYR A 383 3.90 9.76 13.70
CA TYR A 383 5.37 9.74 13.78
C TYR A 383 6.02 11.12 13.96
N HIS A 384 5.36 12.22 13.56
CA HIS A 384 5.92 13.58 13.53
C HIS A 384 4.97 14.64 14.08
N LEU A 385 4.31 14.32 15.19
CA LEU A 385 3.27 15.17 15.73
C LEU A 385 3.75 16.56 16.17
N VAL A 386 4.99 16.66 16.67
CA VAL A 386 5.55 17.94 17.13
C VAL A 386 5.52 18.97 16.00
N ALA A 387 5.84 18.56 14.77
CA ALA A 387 5.74 19.42 13.60
C ALA A 387 4.30 19.90 13.31
N LEU A 388 3.28 19.09 13.61
CA LEU A 388 1.87 19.47 13.41
C LEU A 388 1.41 20.54 14.39
N PHE A 389 1.82 20.48 15.66
CA PHE A 389 1.47 21.52 16.65
C PHE A 389 2.19 22.84 16.42
N ASN A 390 3.32 22.82 15.70
CA ASN A 390 4.04 24.02 15.31
C ASN A 390 3.48 24.69 14.03
N MET A 391 2.39 24.14 13.45
CA MET A 391 1.72 24.78 12.32
C MET A 391 1.01 26.09 12.73
N PRO A 392 0.87 27.05 11.81
CA PRO A 392 0.00 28.21 12.01
C PRO A 392 -1.42 27.79 12.42
N GLN A 393 -2.04 28.53 13.34
CA GLN A 393 -3.35 28.21 13.91
C GLN A 393 -4.43 28.01 12.84
N ASP A 394 -4.42 28.82 11.77
CA ASP A 394 -5.37 28.72 10.66
C ASP A 394 -5.21 27.41 9.87
N GLN A 395 -3.96 26.96 9.65
CA GLN A 395 -3.68 25.69 8.97
C GLN A 395 -4.07 24.50 9.85
N PHE A 396 -3.79 24.58 11.15
CA PHE A 396 -4.21 23.54 12.09
C PHE A 396 -5.75 23.44 12.15
N LYS A 397 -6.46 24.57 12.15
CA LYS A 397 -7.92 24.58 12.05
C LYS A 397 -8.42 23.91 10.77
N LEU A 398 -7.83 24.25 9.62
CA LEU A 398 -8.15 23.64 8.34
C LEU A 398 -7.92 22.12 8.36
N MET A 399 -6.89 21.64 9.07
CA MET A 399 -6.64 20.20 9.27
C MET A 399 -7.77 19.53 10.05
N ILE A 400 -8.18 20.12 11.17
CA ILE A 400 -9.32 19.60 11.93
C ILE A 400 -10.59 19.61 11.07
N ASP A 401 -10.83 20.66 10.30
CA ASP A 401 -11.97 20.74 9.37
C ASP A 401 -11.95 19.60 8.33
N CYS A 402 -10.76 19.28 7.80
CA CYS A 402 -10.59 18.19 6.83
C CYS A 402 -10.80 16.80 7.47
N ILE A 403 -10.34 16.61 8.70
CA ILE A 403 -10.56 15.37 9.46
C ILE A 403 -12.06 15.17 9.73
N VAL A 404 -12.76 16.24 10.13
CA VAL A 404 -14.22 16.23 10.31
C VAL A 404 -14.92 15.87 9.02
N TRP A 405 -14.49 16.45 7.90
CA TRP A 405 -15.03 16.11 6.60
C TRP A 405 -14.80 14.64 6.22
N ALA A 406 -13.64 14.06 6.54
CA ALA A 406 -13.33 12.66 6.22
C ALA A 406 -14.17 11.67 7.02
N PHE A 407 -14.33 11.87 8.33
CA PHE A 407 -15.12 10.94 9.13
C PHE A 407 -16.64 11.04 8.89
N LYS A 408 -17.09 12.09 8.19
CA LYS A 408 -18.48 12.25 7.70
C LYS A 408 -18.66 11.72 6.26
N HIS A 409 -17.63 11.11 5.69
CA HIS A 409 -17.68 10.60 4.33
C HIS A 409 -18.35 9.23 4.28
N GLN A 410 -19.19 9.01 3.26
CA GLN A 410 -19.92 7.75 3.08
C GLN A 410 -19.03 6.55 2.67
N VAL A 411 -17.75 6.79 2.36
CA VAL A 411 -16.81 5.73 1.97
C VAL A 411 -16.20 5.17 3.24
N PRO A 412 -16.49 3.91 3.64
CA PRO A 412 -16.12 3.39 4.95
C PRO A 412 -14.62 3.51 5.26
N ASN A 413 -13.76 3.24 4.27
CA ASN A 413 -12.30 3.35 4.44
C ASN A 413 -11.87 4.79 4.79
N LEU A 414 -12.40 5.79 4.08
CA LEU A 414 -12.06 7.19 4.32
C LEU A 414 -12.63 7.68 5.66
N GLN A 415 -13.81 7.19 6.00
CA GLN A 415 -14.45 7.44 7.28
C GLN A 415 -13.59 6.94 8.46
N GLU A 416 -13.19 5.66 8.40
CA GLU A 416 -12.37 5.03 9.41
C GLU A 416 -11.00 5.71 9.54
N LEU A 417 -10.39 6.08 8.41
CA LEU A 417 -9.11 6.77 8.38
C LEU A 417 -9.21 8.18 9.02
N GLY A 418 -10.28 8.93 8.76
CA GLY A 418 -10.54 10.21 9.42
C GLY A 418 -10.71 10.07 10.93
N LEU A 419 -11.44 9.05 11.39
CA LEU A 419 -11.61 8.76 12.81
C LEU A 419 -10.28 8.34 13.47
N ASP A 420 -9.48 7.52 12.80
CA ASP A 420 -8.18 7.06 13.30
C ASP A 420 -7.21 8.24 13.47
N VAL A 421 -7.13 9.14 12.48
CA VAL A 421 -6.35 10.37 12.56
C VAL A 421 -6.79 11.24 13.73
N LEU A 422 -8.10 11.47 13.91
CA LEU A 422 -8.62 12.23 15.04
C LEU A 422 -8.24 11.57 16.38
N TYR A 423 -8.40 10.26 16.48
CA TYR A 423 -8.09 9.51 17.69
C TYR A 423 -6.62 9.69 18.10
N TYR A 424 -5.67 9.58 17.15
CA TYR A 424 -4.26 9.82 17.45
C TYR A 424 -3.97 11.26 17.89
N ILE A 425 -4.60 12.27 17.25
CA ILE A 425 -4.48 13.66 17.69
C ILE A 425 -4.95 13.80 19.13
N LEU A 426 -6.12 13.27 19.48
CA LEU A 426 -6.69 13.39 20.83
C LEU A 426 -5.82 12.71 21.90
N GLN A 427 -5.30 11.52 21.62
CA GLN A 427 -4.39 10.83 22.54
C GLN A 427 -3.18 11.69 22.90
N GLN A 428 -2.68 12.44 21.93
CA GLN A 428 -1.45 13.21 22.08
C GLN A 428 -1.70 14.62 22.61
N VAL A 429 -2.79 15.27 22.20
CA VAL A 429 -3.28 16.51 22.85
C VAL A 429 -3.42 16.27 24.35
N ASN A 430 -3.91 15.10 24.77
CA ASN A 430 -4.06 14.73 26.17
C ASN A 430 -2.76 14.44 26.92
N SER A 431 -1.61 14.37 26.24
CA SER A 431 -0.31 14.16 26.89
C SER A 431 0.24 15.43 27.55
N ASP A 432 -0.22 16.61 27.11
CA ASP A 432 0.14 17.91 27.66
C ASP A 432 -1.12 18.68 28.08
N ALA A 433 -1.26 18.97 29.37
CA ALA A 433 -2.45 19.63 29.92
C ALA A 433 -2.67 21.06 29.37
N VAL A 434 -1.60 21.78 29.03
CA VAL A 434 -1.69 23.14 28.48
C VAL A 434 -2.21 23.09 27.05
N VAL A 435 -1.65 22.19 26.24
CA VAL A 435 -2.11 21.95 24.86
C VAL A 435 -3.54 21.43 24.85
N ALA A 436 -3.88 20.49 25.74
CA ALA A 436 -5.24 20.00 25.92
C ALA A 436 -6.23 21.12 26.19
N ASN A 437 -5.95 21.98 27.17
CA ASN A 437 -6.84 23.08 27.51
C ASN A 437 -7.07 24.04 26.33
N GLN A 438 -6.00 24.40 25.61
CA GLN A 438 -6.09 25.26 24.42
C GLN A 438 -6.90 24.58 23.30
N PHE A 439 -6.61 23.33 22.98
CA PHE A 439 -7.29 22.57 21.94
C PHE A 439 -8.78 22.40 22.24
N TYR A 440 -9.13 21.93 23.44
CA TYR A 440 -10.52 21.66 23.80
C TYR A 440 -11.34 22.93 24.01
N SER A 441 -10.73 24.05 24.41
CA SER A 441 -11.43 25.33 24.45
C SER A 441 -11.98 25.76 23.09
N LEU A 442 -11.35 25.32 21.99
CA LEU A 442 -11.75 25.65 20.62
C LEU A 442 -12.59 24.55 19.96
N TYR A 443 -12.22 23.28 20.19
CA TYR A 443 -12.74 22.17 19.38
C TYR A 443 -13.65 21.19 20.12
N HIS A 444 -13.73 21.21 21.46
CA HIS A 444 -14.45 20.18 22.23
C HIS A 444 -15.93 20.05 21.85
N LEU A 445 -16.70 21.13 21.97
CA LEU A 445 -18.14 21.11 21.65
C LEU A 445 -18.40 20.75 20.18
N ARG A 446 -17.54 21.23 19.28
CA ARG A 446 -17.66 20.96 17.85
C ARG A 446 -17.43 19.49 17.54
N LEU A 447 -16.33 18.91 18.01
CA LEU A 447 -16.02 17.50 17.82
C LEU A 447 -17.09 16.62 18.48
N LEU A 448 -17.58 17.00 19.66
CA LEU A 448 -18.67 16.28 20.33
C LEU A 448 -19.93 16.24 19.46
N LYS A 449 -20.33 17.39 18.90
CA LYS A 449 -21.48 17.48 17.99
C LYS A 449 -21.26 16.64 16.73
N ASP A 450 -20.12 16.79 16.07
CA ASP A 450 -19.82 16.11 14.82
C ASP A 450 -19.75 14.57 14.97
N ILE A 451 -19.24 14.08 16.11
CA ILE A 451 -19.22 12.64 16.44
C ILE A 451 -20.61 12.10 16.77
N LEU A 452 -21.45 12.87 17.48
CA LEU A 452 -22.84 12.48 17.73
C LEU A 452 -23.66 12.40 16.45
N GLU A 453 -23.44 13.32 15.51
CA GLU A 453 -24.13 13.31 14.21
C GLU A 453 -23.89 12.00 13.46
N ILE A 454 -22.63 11.59 13.29
CA ILE A 454 -22.29 10.33 12.59
C ILE A 454 -22.62 9.07 13.39
N LEU A 455 -22.68 9.15 14.73
CA LEU A 455 -23.09 8.01 15.58
C LEU A 455 -24.59 7.72 15.44
N THR A 456 -25.38 8.76 15.17
CA THR A 456 -26.83 8.68 15.17
C THR A 456 -27.44 8.51 13.78
N ASP A 457 -26.63 8.60 12.72
CA ASP A 457 -27.06 8.28 11.37
C ASP A 457 -26.94 6.79 11.01
N ASN A 458 -27.59 6.41 9.91
CA ASN A 458 -27.60 5.03 9.40
C ASN A 458 -26.49 4.74 8.38
N LEU A 459 -25.65 5.72 8.04
CA LEU A 459 -24.66 5.62 6.95
C LEU A 459 -23.24 5.32 7.47
N HIS A 460 -22.95 5.64 8.72
CA HIS A 460 -21.59 5.65 9.28
C HIS A 460 -21.34 4.56 10.32
N ALA A 461 -22.15 3.50 10.34
CA ALA A 461 -22.11 2.42 11.32
C ALA A 461 -20.78 1.63 11.35
N SER A 462 -20.05 1.56 10.23
CA SER A 462 -18.71 0.92 10.16
C SER A 462 -17.72 1.55 11.14
N GLY A 463 -17.81 2.85 11.38
CA GLY A 463 -16.92 3.61 12.25
C GLY A 463 -17.18 3.44 13.77
N PHE A 464 -18.19 2.68 14.19
CA PHE A 464 -18.69 2.66 15.57
C PHE A 464 -17.60 2.43 16.62
N LYS A 465 -16.61 1.57 16.33
CA LYS A 465 -15.50 1.32 17.25
C LYS A 465 -14.72 2.60 17.55
N HIS A 466 -14.22 3.30 16.53
CA HIS A 466 -13.44 4.52 16.71
C HIS A 466 -14.29 5.68 17.22
N GLN A 467 -15.54 5.81 16.75
CA GLN A 467 -16.49 6.80 17.26
C GLN A 467 -16.69 6.66 18.78
N SER A 468 -16.88 5.43 19.27
CA SER A 468 -17.05 5.17 20.71
C SER A 468 -15.79 5.52 21.52
N GLN A 469 -14.59 5.26 20.98
CA GLN A 469 -13.33 5.60 21.62
C GLN A 469 -13.12 7.12 21.72
N ILE A 470 -13.39 7.83 20.63
CA ILE A 470 -13.31 9.30 20.58
C ILE A 470 -14.32 9.92 21.53
N LEU A 471 -15.58 9.44 21.52
CA LEU A 471 -16.62 9.94 22.42
C LEU A 471 -16.23 9.73 23.89
N MET A 472 -15.68 8.57 24.23
CA MET A 472 -15.19 8.28 25.58
C MET A 472 -14.08 9.26 25.99
N ILE A 473 -13.12 9.57 25.10
CA ILE A 473 -12.08 10.57 25.37
C ILE A 473 -12.70 11.94 25.65
N LEU A 474 -13.66 12.38 24.83
CA LEU A 474 -14.31 13.69 25.02
C LEU A 474 -15.05 13.78 26.37
N PHE A 475 -15.63 12.68 26.85
CA PHE A 475 -16.26 12.61 28.17
C PHE A 475 -15.22 12.59 29.30
N GLN A 476 -14.12 11.86 29.14
CA GLN A 476 -13.01 11.83 30.11
C GLN A 476 -12.40 13.22 30.30
N VAL A 477 -12.16 13.96 29.22
CA VAL A 477 -11.64 15.33 29.24
C VAL A 477 -12.55 16.26 30.06
N ALA A 478 -13.87 16.11 29.91
CA ALA A 478 -14.86 16.85 30.69
C ALA A 478 -14.86 16.45 32.17
N SER A 479 -14.80 15.15 32.46
CA SER A 479 -14.81 14.60 33.82
C SER A 479 -13.56 14.94 34.62
N ASN A 480 -12.40 14.94 33.96
CA ASN A 480 -11.10 15.19 34.59
C ASN A 480 -10.80 16.69 34.76
N GLN A 481 -11.74 17.58 34.41
CA GLN A 481 -11.57 19.04 34.49
C GLN A 481 -10.34 19.55 33.72
N GLN A 482 -9.98 18.87 32.61
CA GLN A 482 -8.85 19.29 31.76
C GLN A 482 -9.14 20.58 30.98
N ILE A 483 -10.42 20.95 30.86
CA ILE A 483 -10.86 22.21 30.29
C ILE A 483 -11.07 23.20 31.43
N THR A 484 -10.25 24.25 31.46
CA THR A 484 -10.34 25.34 32.44
C THR A 484 -11.04 26.57 31.88
N ALA A 485 -11.01 26.75 30.55
CA ALA A 485 -11.76 27.80 29.87
C ALA A 485 -13.27 27.51 29.92
N LYS A 486 -14.09 28.57 29.90
CA LYS A 486 -15.54 28.44 29.70
C LYS A 486 -15.81 28.02 28.25
N LEU A 487 -16.69 27.05 28.08
CA LEU A 487 -17.06 26.51 26.76
C LEU A 487 -18.15 27.32 26.05
N SER A 488 -18.94 28.09 26.81
CA SER A 488 -19.94 29.01 26.29
C SER A 488 -20.02 30.26 27.15
N ASN A 489 -20.34 31.40 26.53
CA ASN A 489 -20.61 32.65 27.25
C ASN A 489 -21.83 32.53 28.18
N GLU A 490 -22.78 31.65 27.85
CA GLU A 490 -24.01 31.40 28.61
C GLU A 490 -23.84 30.30 29.68
N GLN A 491 -22.62 29.75 29.82
CA GLN A 491 -22.37 28.68 30.77
C GLN A 491 -22.50 29.14 32.22
N VAL A 492 -23.38 28.47 32.96
CA VAL A 492 -23.53 28.55 34.41
C VAL A 492 -23.13 27.21 35.01
N GLY A 493 -22.21 27.21 35.97
CA GLY A 493 -21.71 25.98 36.61
C GLY A 493 -20.46 25.39 35.96
N SER A 494 -20.15 24.15 36.33
CA SER A 494 -18.94 23.44 35.89
C SER A 494 -19.01 23.02 34.41
N ASN A 495 -17.86 22.80 33.79
CA ASN A 495 -17.80 22.30 32.40
C ASN A 495 -18.50 20.93 32.25
N LEU A 496 -18.42 20.08 33.27
CA LEU A 496 -19.09 18.78 33.28
C LEU A 496 -20.63 18.91 33.29
N GLU A 497 -21.17 19.78 34.14
CA GLU A 497 -22.63 20.04 34.18
C GLU A 497 -23.11 20.61 32.85
N PHE A 498 -22.36 21.56 32.29
CA PHE A 498 -22.68 22.17 31.00
C PHE A 498 -22.67 21.16 29.86
N ILE A 499 -21.64 20.32 29.75
CA ILE A 499 -21.54 19.29 28.71
C ILE A 499 -22.66 18.26 28.87
N SER A 500 -22.95 17.83 30.09
CA SER A 500 -24.03 16.88 30.36
C SER A 500 -25.39 17.44 29.91
N GLN A 501 -25.69 18.69 30.26
CA GLN A 501 -26.92 19.36 29.82
C GLN A 501 -26.94 19.57 28.30
N TYR A 502 -25.82 19.94 27.70
CA TYR A 502 -25.68 20.11 26.25
C TYR A 502 -25.98 18.79 25.51
N LEU A 503 -25.44 17.66 25.98
CA LEU A 503 -25.68 16.34 25.43
C LEU A 503 -27.16 15.94 25.51
N VAL A 504 -27.76 16.09 26.70
CA VAL A 504 -29.18 15.79 26.92
C VAL A 504 -30.05 16.61 25.97
N ASN A 505 -29.84 17.92 25.91
CA ASN A 505 -30.64 18.81 25.08
C ASN A 505 -30.44 18.53 23.59
N SER A 506 -29.20 18.27 23.15
CA SER A 506 -28.91 17.98 21.74
C SER A 506 -29.57 16.67 21.28
N LEU A 507 -29.46 15.61 22.08
CA LEU A 507 -30.05 14.31 21.77
C LEU A 507 -31.58 14.33 21.87
N TYR A 508 -32.15 14.99 22.88
CA TYR A 508 -33.60 15.15 23.01
C TYR A 508 -34.20 15.95 21.83
N ASN A 509 -33.52 17.02 21.40
CA ASN A 509 -33.98 17.81 20.25
C ASN A 509 -33.88 17.03 18.93
N ALA A 510 -32.86 16.18 18.77
CA ALA A 510 -32.73 15.33 17.59
C ALA A 510 -33.72 14.14 17.59
N PHE A 511 -34.05 13.62 18.78
CA PHE A 511 -34.91 12.46 18.99
C PHE A 511 -36.00 12.76 20.03
N PRO A 512 -36.99 13.61 19.69
CA PRO A 512 -38.04 14.04 20.63
C PRO A 512 -38.93 12.89 21.11
N ASN A 513 -38.89 11.74 20.43
CA ASN A 513 -39.66 10.55 20.78
C ASN A 513 -39.08 9.80 21.99
N VAL A 514 -37.85 10.11 22.40
CA VAL A 514 -37.20 9.49 23.57
C VAL A 514 -37.39 10.39 24.79
N SER A 515 -37.75 9.78 25.92
CA SER A 515 -37.95 10.52 27.17
C SER A 515 -36.66 11.22 27.61
N LYS A 516 -36.76 12.51 27.93
CA LYS A 516 -35.63 13.29 28.46
C LYS A 516 -34.98 12.63 29.67
N GLN A 517 -35.77 12.03 30.56
CA GLN A 517 -35.27 11.31 31.74
C GLN A 517 -34.47 10.05 31.37
N GLN A 518 -34.85 9.35 30.29
CA GLN A 518 -34.10 8.19 29.80
C GLN A 518 -32.77 8.64 29.18
N THR A 519 -32.76 9.71 28.39
CA THR A 519 -31.53 10.30 27.85
C THR A 519 -30.58 10.75 28.95
N GLU A 520 -31.10 11.41 30.00
CA GLU A 520 -30.33 11.80 31.20
C GLU A 520 -29.69 10.59 31.89
N LEU A 521 -30.44 9.49 32.05
CA LEU A 521 -29.95 8.26 32.67
C LEU A 521 -28.81 7.62 31.87
N HIS A 522 -28.98 7.48 30.55
CA HIS A 522 -27.96 6.90 29.68
C HIS A 522 -26.67 7.72 29.68
N ILE A 523 -26.77 9.05 29.59
CA ILE A 523 -25.60 9.93 29.66
C ILE A 523 -24.89 9.80 31.01
N ALA A 524 -25.63 9.75 32.12
CA ALA A 524 -25.05 9.55 33.45
C ALA A 524 -24.30 8.19 33.56
N ARG A 525 -24.86 7.12 33.00
CA ARG A 525 -24.21 5.80 32.94
C ARG A 525 -22.95 5.79 32.08
N MET A 526 -22.94 6.53 30.97
CA MET A 526 -21.75 6.72 30.15
C MET A 526 -20.62 7.40 30.95
N PHE A 527 -20.92 8.45 31.72
CA PHE A 527 -19.95 9.09 32.61
C PHE A 527 -19.44 8.17 33.73
N GLN A 528 -20.26 7.24 34.23
CA GLN A 528 -19.83 6.25 35.23
C GLN A 528 -18.87 5.19 34.64
N ASN A 529 -18.98 4.89 33.35
CA ASN A 529 -18.23 3.83 32.67
C ASN A 529 -16.94 4.31 31.96
N LEU A 530 -16.47 5.54 32.23
CA LEU A 530 -15.30 6.12 31.53
C LEU A 530 -13.98 5.36 31.73
N ASN A 531 -13.88 4.53 32.77
CA ASN A 531 -12.68 3.72 33.03
C ASN A 531 -12.70 2.36 32.31
N ASN A 532 -13.82 1.99 31.68
CA ASN A 532 -13.97 0.71 31.00
C ASN A 532 -14.57 0.91 29.61
N ALA A 533 -13.70 0.89 28.59
CA ALA A 533 -14.08 1.09 27.19
C ALA A 533 -15.14 0.09 26.69
N HIS A 534 -15.13 -1.15 27.20
CA HIS A 534 -16.13 -2.15 26.84
C HIS A 534 -17.52 -1.74 27.35
N ASN A 535 -17.62 -1.40 28.64
CA ASN A 535 -18.89 -1.00 29.26
C ASN A 535 -19.42 0.31 28.67
N PHE A 536 -18.54 1.29 28.44
CA PHE A 536 -18.92 2.55 27.79
C PHE A 536 -19.52 2.29 26.40
N ARG A 537 -18.85 1.47 25.59
CA ARG A 537 -19.31 1.13 24.24
C ARG A 537 -20.62 0.35 24.26
N GLN A 538 -20.80 -0.55 25.23
CA GLN A 538 -22.06 -1.28 25.41
C GLN A 538 -23.21 -0.33 25.75
N GLU A 539 -23.04 0.57 26.72
CA GLU A 539 -24.07 1.56 27.08
C GLU A 539 -24.43 2.48 25.89
N LEU A 540 -23.42 2.89 25.11
CA LEU A 540 -23.64 3.65 23.87
C LEU A 540 -24.42 2.84 22.83
N SER A 541 -24.08 1.57 22.65
CA SER A 541 -24.79 0.67 21.74
C SER A 541 -26.26 0.49 22.16
N ASP A 542 -26.51 0.26 23.44
CA ASP A 542 -27.86 0.09 23.99
C ASP A 542 -28.70 1.35 23.79
N TYR A 543 -28.10 2.53 24.00
CA TYR A 543 -28.76 3.79 23.73
C TYR A 543 -29.10 3.98 22.24
N LEU A 544 -28.18 3.68 21.32
CA LEU A 544 -28.43 3.78 19.88
C LEU A 544 -29.52 2.82 19.40
N ILE A 545 -29.58 1.60 19.96
CA ILE A 545 -30.66 0.65 19.67
C ILE A 545 -32.00 1.21 20.15
N ASN A 546 -32.02 1.79 21.35
CA ASN A 546 -33.20 2.46 21.90
C ASN A 546 -33.69 3.59 20.97
N LEU A 547 -32.79 4.45 20.48
CA LEU A 547 -33.13 5.50 19.50
C LEU A 547 -33.82 4.92 18.24
N LYS A 548 -33.33 3.79 17.71
CA LYS A 548 -33.89 3.16 16.49
C LYS A 548 -35.26 2.57 16.70
N GLN A 549 -35.51 1.91 17.84
CA GLN A 549 -36.84 1.36 18.16
C GLN A 549 -37.94 2.44 18.18
N PHE A 550 -37.59 3.66 18.61
CA PHE A 550 -38.50 4.81 18.60
C PHE A 550 -38.63 5.52 17.25
N GLN A 551 -37.71 5.30 16.30
CA GLN A 551 -37.86 5.75 14.91
C GLN A 551 -38.79 4.81 14.13
N GLU A 552 -38.58 3.49 14.23
CA GLU A 552 -39.36 2.48 13.50
C GLU A 552 -40.84 2.43 13.96
N SER A 553 -41.09 2.56 15.27
CA SER A 553 -42.45 2.61 15.81
C SER A 553 -43.29 3.79 15.33
N HIS A 554 -42.65 4.91 14.92
CA HIS A 554 -43.32 6.07 14.35
C HIS A 554 -43.51 5.99 12.83
N ASP A 555 -42.63 5.32 12.09
CA ASP A 555 -42.82 5.07 10.66
C ASP A 555 -44.01 4.15 10.41
N HIS A 556 -44.26 3.19 11.30
CA HIS A 556 -45.49 2.39 11.30
C HIS A 556 -46.76 3.22 11.57
N LEU A 557 -46.66 4.34 12.31
CA LEU A 557 -47.78 5.25 12.58
C LEU A 557 -48.01 6.29 11.46
N LYS A 558 -47.09 6.41 10.50
CA LYS A 558 -47.19 7.33 9.35
C LYS A 558 -47.58 6.66 8.05
N GLN A 559 -47.69 5.34 8.01
CA GLN A 559 -48.28 4.65 6.87
C GLN A 559 -49.80 4.84 6.94
N PRO A 560 -50.45 5.50 5.94
CA PRO A 560 -51.89 5.41 5.83
C PRO A 560 -52.25 3.95 5.63
N GLU A 561 -53.25 3.47 6.38
CA GLU A 561 -53.86 2.17 6.18
C GLU A 561 -54.20 1.99 4.69
N ASN A 562 -53.35 1.27 3.98
CA ASN A 562 -53.68 0.58 2.76
C ASN A 562 -53.29 -0.87 2.97
N THR A 563 -54.33 -1.60 3.33
CA THR A 563 -54.57 -3.01 3.08
C THR A 563 -53.77 -3.62 1.92
N ASP A 564 -53.29 -4.82 2.22
CA ASP A 564 -53.10 -5.98 1.34
C ASP A 564 -51.77 -6.16 0.58
N GLU A 565 -51.22 -7.38 0.80
CA GLU A 565 -50.28 -8.15 -0.02
C GLU A 565 -48.80 -7.72 0.02
N LEU A 566 -47.80 -8.55 0.37
CA LEU A 566 -47.63 -10.00 0.28
C LEU A 566 -46.44 -10.42 1.17
N LEU A 567 -46.73 -11.08 2.30
CA LEU A 567 -45.82 -11.99 2.97
C LEU A 567 -46.09 -13.39 2.44
N THR A 568 -45.32 -13.86 1.46
CA THR A 568 -45.11 -15.30 1.25
C THR A 568 -43.71 -15.57 0.70
N ALA A 569 -42.83 -15.98 1.61
CA ALA A 569 -41.95 -17.14 1.53
C ALA A 569 -41.35 -17.53 0.16
N LYS A 570 -40.01 -17.49 0.09
CA LYS A 570 -39.24 -18.61 -0.48
C LYS A 570 -39.12 -19.69 0.60
N PRO A 571 -39.28 -20.97 0.23
CA PRO A 571 -38.09 -21.77 -0.02
C PRO A 571 -38.21 -22.71 -1.23
N GLN A 572 -37.25 -22.58 -2.15
CA GLN A 572 -36.47 -23.67 -2.77
C GLN A 572 -35.21 -23.05 -3.37
#